data_AF-A0A539D2K6-F1
#
_entry.id   AF-A0A539D2K6-F1
#
_cell.length_a   1.000
_cell.length_b   1.000
_cell.length_c   1.000
_cell.angle_alpha   90.00
_cell.angle_beta   90.00
_cell.angle_gamma   90.00
#
_symmetry.space_group_name_H-M   'P 1'
#
loop_
_entity.id
_entity.type
_entity.pdbx_description
1 polymer ?
#
loop_
_entity_poly.entity_id
_entity_poly.type
_entity_poly.pdbx_seq_one_letter_code
_entity_poly.pdbx_strand_id
1 'polypeptide(L)'
;MRLLPASLWPRFLKRRLPTSLWGRSLLIIVLPVLVMQVAVTWAFFDMHWQTVTARLSDGLAGDIAWAAESWRDDPTPENMAVISERAERSMSLSVQLREGDVLPDEDRRGPIGVVDRTLE
;
A
#
# COMPACT_ATOMS: atom_id res chain seq x y z
N MET A 1 30.02 -5.06 -9.44
CA MET A 1 29.07 -3.96 -9.68
C MET A 1 29.84 -2.64 -9.69
N ARG A 2 30.20 -2.11 -10.86
CA ARG A 2 30.82 -0.78 -11.00
C ARG A 2 29.72 0.26 -10.95
N LEU A 3 29.66 1.01 -9.84
CA LEU A 3 28.82 2.19 -9.71
C LEU A 3 29.16 3.13 -10.89
N LEU A 4 28.15 3.44 -11.71
CA LEU A 4 28.28 4.38 -12.80
C LEU A 4 28.77 5.73 -12.24
N PRO A 5 29.81 6.35 -12.82
CA PRO A 5 30.44 7.51 -12.22
C PRO A 5 29.50 8.72 -12.24
N ALA A 6 29.14 9.21 -11.06
CA ALA A 6 28.31 10.41 -10.84
C ALA A 6 28.87 11.70 -11.48
N SER A 7 30.10 11.66 -12.04
CA SER A 7 30.78 12.78 -12.68
C SER A 7 30.34 13.07 -14.12
N LEU A 8 29.57 12.18 -14.77
CA LEU A 8 29.04 12.42 -16.13
C LEU A 8 27.69 13.16 -16.14
N TRP A 9 26.93 13.09 -15.05
CA TRP A 9 25.63 13.76 -14.89
C TRP A 9 25.70 15.28 -15.07
N PRO A 10 26.65 16.03 -14.43
CA PRO A 10 26.69 17.48 -14.57
C PRO A 10 27.03 17.93 -15.99
N ARG A 11 27.83 17.16 -16.74
CA ARG A 11 28.19 17.49 -18.13
C ARG A 11 27.00 17.32 -19.08
N PHE A 12 26.20 16.26 -18.90
CA PHE A 12 25.00 16.04 -19.69
C PHE A 12 23.92 17.08 -19.39
N LEU A 13 23.71 17.40 -18.11
CA LEU A 13 22.76 18.42 -17.68
C LEU A 13 23.17 19.81 -18.22
N LYS A 14 24.45 20.18 -18.13
CA LYS A 14 24.98 21.47 -18.65
C LYS A 14 24.82 21.64 -20.17
N ARG A 15 24.73 20.55 -20.93
CA ARG A 15 24.50 20.56 -22.39
C ARG A 15 23.02 20.66 -22.77
N ARG A 16 22.11 20.25 -21.88
CA ARG A 16 20.64 20.38 -22.03
C ARG A 16 20.06 21.65 -21.42
N LEU A 17 20.83 22.33 -20.56
CA LEU A 17 20.43 23.59 -19.94
C LEU A 17 20.50 24.73 -20.97
N PRO A 18 19.45 25.56 -21.09
CA PRO A 18 19.44 26.67 -22.02
C PRO A 18 20.56 27.65 -21.66
N THR A 19 21.40 27.97 -22.64
CA THR A 19 22.60 28.81 -22.47
C THR A 19 22.29 30.31 -22.53
N SER A 20 21.06 30.69 -22.85
CA SER A 20 20.61 32.09 -22.83
C SER A 20 20.44 32.62 -21.41
N LEU A 21 20.68 33.92 -21.20
CA LEU A 21 20.46 34.59 -19.91
C LEU A 21 19.01 34.41 -19.42
N TRP A 22 18.05 34.45 -20.33
CA TRP A 22 16.62 34.22 -20.08
C TRP A 22 16.30 32.78 -19.63
N GLY A 23 16.95 31.77 -20.22
CA GLY A 23 16.75 30.39 -19.81
C GLY A 23 17.28 30.12 -18.40
N ARG A 24 18.41 30.75 -18.04
CA ARG A 24 19.00 30.63 -16.70
C ARG A 24 18.15 31.31 -15.62
N SER A 25 17.65 32.51 -15.87
CA SER A 25 16.80 33.21 -14.91
C SER A 25 15.49 32.47 -14.68
N LEU A 26 14.85 31.99 -15.75
CA LEU A 26 13.62 31.20 -15.66
C LEU A 26 13.83 29.90 -14.87
N LEU A 27 14.94 29.21 -15.11
CA LEU A 27 15.24 27.96 -14.41
C LEU A 27 15.39 28.15 -12.90
N ILE A 28 16.09 29.21 -12.45
CA ILE A 28 16.29 29.46 -11.01
C ILE A 28 14.95 29.68 -10.30
N ILE A 29 13.95 30.23 -10.99
CA ILE A 29 12.60 30.46 -10.43
C ILE A 29 11.74 29.19 -10.50
N VAL A 30 11.72 28.49 -11.64
CA VAL A 30 10.83 27.34 -11.86
C VAL A 30 11.34 26.07 -11.17
N LEU A 31 12.66 25.86 -11.11
CA LEU A 31 13.28 24.69 -10.52
C LEU A 31 12.86 24.44 -9.06
N PRO A 32 12.93 25.41 -8.12
CA PRO A 32 12.51 25.18 -6.74
C PRO A 32 11.02 24.86 -6.63
N VAL A 33 10.17 25.50 -7.45
CA VAL A 33 8.74 25.20 -7.49
C VAL A 33 8.50 23.77 -7.99
N LEU A 34 9.21 23.33 -9.02
CA LEU A 34 9.10 21.97 -9.55
C LEU A 34 9.56 20.93 -8.53
N VAL A 35 10.67 21.18 -7.82
CA VAL A 35 11.15 20.30 -6.75
C VAL A 35 10.12 20.22 -5.63
N MET A 36 9.57 21.36 -5.21
CA MET A 36 8.50 21.41 -4.21
C MET A 36 7.28 20.61 -4.67
N GLN A 37 6.87 20.77 -5.93
CA GLN A 37 5.73 20.07 -6.51
C GLN A 37 5.89 18.54 -6.44
N VAL A 38 7.08 18.02 -6.78
CA VAL A 38 7.39 16.60 -6.69
C VAL A 38 7.38 16.12 -5.23
N ALA A 39 8.00 16.88 -4.32
CA ALA A 39 8.03 16.54 -2.90
C ALA A 39 6.63 16.46 -2.28
N VAL A 40 5.78 17.45 -2.57
CA VAL A 40 4.39 17.50 -2.09
C VAL A 40 3.59 16.35 -2.68
N THR A 41 3.73 16.10 -3.98
CA THR A 41 3.02 15.01 -4.65
C THR A 41 3.44 13.66 -4.06
N TRP A 42 4.73 13.45 -3.84
CA TRP A 42 5.25 12.23 -3.21
C TRP A 42 4.70 12.03 -1.81
N ALA A 43 4.74 13.07 -0.95
CA ALA A 43 4.20 13.00 0.41
C ALA A 43 2.69 12.72 0.42
N PHE A 44 1.94 13.33 -0.51
CA PHE A 44 0.51 13.07 -0.66
C PHE A 44 0.22 11.60 -1.02
N PHE A 45 0.94 11.04 -2.00
CA PHE A 45 0.77 9.64 -2.38
C PHE A 45 1.14 8.68 -1.26
N ASP A 46 2.20 8.98 -0.50
CA ASP A 46 2.59 8.18 0.66
C ASP A 46 1.47 8.13 1.71
N MET A 47 0.95 9.29 2.12
CA MET A 47 -0.18 9.37 3.06
C MET A 47 -1.45 8.70 2.51
N HIS A 48 -1.71 8.84 1.20
CA HIS A 48 -2.86 8.25 0.56
C HIS A 48 -2.78 6.73 0.56
N TRP A 49 -1.64 6.14 0.17
CA TRP A 49 -1.44 4.70 0.19
C TRP A 49 -1.56 4.13 1.60
N GLN A 50 -0.99 4.78 2.61
CA GLN A 50 -1.18 4.37 4.00
C GLN A 50 -2.66 4.35 4.39
N THR A 51 -3.41 5.39 4.05
CA THR A 51 -4.83 5.48 4.40
C THR A 51 -5.68 4.46 3.65
N VAL A 52 -5.45 4.29 2.35
CA VAL A 52 -6.20 3.33 1.51
C VAL A 52 -5.93 1.91 1.95
N THR A 53 -4.67 1.54 2.18
CA THR A 53 -4.32 0.20 2.68
C THR A 53 -4.93 -0.06 4.04
N ALA A 54 -4.84 0.89 5.00
CA ALA A 54 -5.48 0.73 6.30
C ALA A 54 -6.99 0.47 6.17
N ARG A 55 -7.70 1.28 5.38
CA ARG A 55 -9.14 1.11 5.17
C ARG A 55 -9.51 -0.22 4.50
N LEU A 56 -8.71 -0.68 3.54
CA LEU A 56 -8.91 -1.97 2.90
C LEU A 56 -8.69 -3.12 3.89
N SER A 57 -7.66 -3.02 4.73
CA SER A 57 -7.37 -4.01 5.77
C SER A 57 -8.44 -4.05 6.86
N ASP A 58 -8.93 -2.89 7.33
CA ASP A 58 -10.02 -2.82 8.30
C ASP A 58 -11.32 -3.42 7.74
N GLY A 59 -11.63 -3.15 6.46
CA GLY A 59 -12.77 -3.76 5.78
C GLY A 59 -12.64 -5.28 5.67
N LEU A 60 -11.47 -5.77 5.24
CA LEU A 60 -11.17 -7.20 5.15
C LEU A 60 -11.24 -7.89 6.53
N ALA A 61 -10.74 -7.24 7.59
CA ALA A 61 -10.84 -7.77 8.95
C ALA A 61 -12.30 -7.89 9.39
N GLY A 62 -13.15 -6.93 9.03
CA GLY A 62 -14.60 -6.99 9.25
C GLY A 62 -15.26 -8.15 8.51
N ASP A 63 -14.90 -8.37 7.24
CA ASP A 63 -15.42 -9.50 6.44
C ASP A 63 -15.03 -10.86 7.05
N ILE A 64 -13.78 -10.99 7.52
CA ILE A 64 -13.30 -12.20 8.22
C ILE A 64 -14.04 -12.39 9.55
N ALA A 65 -14.21 -11.34 10.34
CA ALA A 65 -14.94 -11.39 11.61
C ALA A 65 -16.40 -11.83 11.38
N TRP A 66 -17.05 -11.30 10.35
CA TRP A 66 -18.40 -11.72 9.97
C TRP A 66 -18.46 -13.21 9.60
N ALA A 67 -17.51 -13.69 8.79
CA ALA A 67 -17.47 -15.10 8.39
C ALA A 67 -17.21 -16.04 9.58
N ALA A 68 -16.30 -15.65 10.48
CA ALA A 68 -15.97 -16.41 11.68
C ALA A 68 -17.13 -16.44 12.69
N GLU A 69 -17.82 -15.32 12.90
CA GLU A 69 -18.98 -15.27 13.80
C GLU A 69 -20.16 -16.04 13.21
N SER A 70 -20.42 -15.90 11.90
CA SER A 70 -21.49 -16.64 11.21
C SER A 70 -21.29 -18.17 11.32
N TRP A 71 -20.05 -18.64 11.32
CA TRP A 71 -19.73 -20.06 11.57
C TRP A 71 -19.91 -20.45 13.03
N ARG A 72 -19.55 -19.57 13.97
CA ARG A 72 -19.71 -19.81 15.41
C ARG A 72 -21.19 -19.90 15.81
N ASP A 73 -22.04 -19.09 15.19
CA ASP A 73 -23.49 -19.07 15.42
C ASP A 73 -24.17 -20.36 14.95
N ASP A 74 -23.74 -20.92 13.81
CA ASP A 74 -24.27 -22.16 13.25
C ASP A 74 -23.15 -23.01 12.60
N PRO A 75 -22.52 -23.92 13.37
CA PRO A 75 -21.40 -24.73 12.90
C PRO A 75 -21.88 -25.98 12.14
N THR A 76 -22.71 -25.79 11.11
CA THR A 76 -23.22 -26.86 10.25
C THR A 76 -22.58 -26.83 8.85
N PRO A 77 -22.28 -27.99 8.23
CA PRO A 77 -21.70 -28.04 6.88
C PRO A 77 -22.53 -27.29 5.82
N GLU A 78 -23.86 -27.27 5.97
CA GLU A 78 -24.78 -26.53 5.13
C GLU A 78 -24.55 -25.02 5.24
N ASN A 79 -24.38 -24.50 6.47
CA ASN A 79 -24.08 -23.09 6.69
C ASN A 79 -22.70 -22.70 6.14
N MET A 80 -21.69 -23.58 6.23
CA MET A 80 -20.39 -23.34 5.59
C MET A 80 -20.49 -23.15 4.08
N ALA A 81 -21.32 -23.95 3.39
CA ALA A 81 -21.56 -23.78 1.97
C ALA A 81 -22.15 -22.39 1.65
N VAL A 82 -23.11 -21.94 2.46
CA VAL A 82 -23.72 -20.61 2.35
C VAL A 82 -22.72 -19.48 2.62
N ILE A 83 -21.88 -19.62 3.65
CA ILE A 83 -20.83 -18.64 3.98
C ILE A 83 -19.84 -18.54 2.82
N SER A 84 -19.37 -19.69 2.30
CA SER A 84 -18.39 -19.72 1.20
C SER A 84 -18.93 -19.07 -0.08
N GLU A 85 -20.18 -19.36 -0.46
CA GLU A 85 -20.84 -18.77 -1.63
C GLU A 85 -21.02 -17.24 -1.48
N ARG A 86 -21.44 -16.78 -0.29
CA ARG A 86 -21.62 -15.35 -0.02
C ARG A 86 -20.29 -14.60 0.00
N ALA A 87 -19.25 -15.19 0.61
CA ALA A 87 -17.92 -14.60 0.65
C ALA A 87 -17.35 -14.46 -0.77
N GLU A 88 -17.51 -15.47 -1.62
CA GLU A 88 -17.02 -15.41 -3.00
C GLU A 88 -17.79 -14.37 -3.83
N ARG A 89 -19.12 -14.33 -3.72
CA ARG A 89 -19.97 -13.43 -4.50
C ARG A 89 -19.88 -11.96 -4.08
N SER A 90 -19.87 -11.71 -2.77
CA SER A 90 -20.01 -10.34 -2.23
C SER A 90 -18.68 -9.72 -1.81
N MET A 91 -17.75 -10.54 -1.30
CA MET A 91 -16.46 -10.08 -0.75
C MET A 91 -15.28 -10.44 -1.68
N SER A 92 -15.51 -11.24 -2.74
CA SER A 92 -14.44 -11.82 -3.56
C SER A 92 -13.42 -12.62 -2.75
N LEU A 93 -13.87 -13.25 -1.65
CA LEU A 93 -13.05 -14.06 -0.75
C LEU A 93 -13.34 -15.55 -0.92
N SER A 94 -12.29 -16.36 -0.98
CA SER A 94 -12.41 -17.83 -0.90
C SER A 94 -12.20 -18.26 0.55
N VAL A 95 -13.27 -18.76 1.17
CA VAL A 95 -13.26 -19.22 2.57
C VAL A 95 -13.39 -20.74 2.58
N GLN A 96 -12.51 -21.40 3.34
CA GLN A 96 -12.52 -22.85 3.53
C GLN A 96 -12.24 -23.18 4.99
N LEU A 97 -13.04 -24.06 5.57
CA LEU A 97 -12.80 -24.60 6.91
C LEU A 97 -11.73 -25.69 6.85
N ARG A 98 -10.71 -25.57 7.71
CA ARG A 98 -9.69 -26.61 7.92
C ARG A 98 -9.78 -27.12 9.35
N GLU A 99 -10.34 -28.30 9.52
CA GLU A 99 -10.48 -28.93 10.84
C GLU A 99 -9.11 -29.34 11.39
N GLY A 100 -8.80 -28.94 12.61
CA GLY A 100 -7.57 -29.32 13.32
C GLY A 100 -6.32 -28.51 12.98
N ASP A 101 -6.40 -27.54 12.05
CA ASP A 101 -5.33 -26.57 11.84
C ASP A 101 -5.28 -25.59 13.02
N VAL A 102 -4.07 -25.32 13.52
CA VAL A 102 -3.83 -24.29 14.54
C VAL A 102 -3.31 -23.03 13.86
N LEU A 103 -3.77 -21.87 14.33
CA LEU A 103 -3.18 -20.60 13.90
C LEU A 103 -1.71 -20.56 14.33
N PRO A 104 -0.77 -20.18 13.46
CA PRO A 104 0.62 -20.01 13.86
C PRO A 104 0.72 -18.96 14.96
N ASP A 105 1.59 -19.18 15.95
CA ASP A 105 1.93 -18.16 16.94
C ASP A 105 2.44 -16.92 16.20
N GLU A 106 1.78 -15.77 16.38
CA GLU A 106 2.09 -14.55 15.66
C GLU A 106 3.47 -14.01 16.03
N ASP A 107 4.49 -14.30 15.23
CA ASP A 107 5.87 -13.92 15.54
C ASP A 107 6.50 -12.96 14.52
N ARG A 108 5.69 -12.24 13.73
CA ARG A 108 6.24 -11.32 12.72
C ARG A 108 5.41 -10.06 12.48
N ARG A 109 5.37 -9.20 13.50
CA ARG A 109 5.06 -7.78 13.32
C ARG A 109 6.19 -7.13 12.55
N GLY A 110 5.97 -6.90 11.25
CA GLY A 110 6.93 -6.20 10.41
C GLY A 110 7.01 -4.72 10.79
N PRO A 111 8.16 -4.06 10.69
CA PRO A 111 8.33 -2.65 11.08
C PRO A 111 7.51 -1.65 10.23
N ILE A 112 6.79 -2.12 9.21
CA ILE A 112 6.03 -1.32 8.23
C ILE A 112 4.56 -1.77 8.18
N GLY A 113 4.04 -2.40 9.24
CA GLY A 113 2.63 -2.81 9.30
C GLY A 113 1.71 -1.60 9.36
N VAL A 114 1.17 -1.17 8.20
CA VAL A 114 0.07 -0.18 8.15
C VAL A 114 -1.15 -0.69 8.92
N VAL A 115 -1.33 -2.01 8.99
CA VAL A 115 -2.41 -2.73 9.69
C VAL A 115 -2.25 -2.71 11.22
N ASP A 116 -1.03 -2.79 11.73
CA ASP A 116 -0.78 -2.84 13.19
C ASP A 116 -1.15 -1.53 13.90
N ARG A 117 -1.17 -0.41 13.17
CA ARG A 117 -1.43 0.91 13.74
C ARG A 117 -2.92 1.15 14.07
N THR A 118 -3.83 0.29 13.61
CA THR A 118 -5.27 0.37 13.89
C THR A 118 -5.72 -0.54 15.04
N LEU A 119 -4.82 -1.38 15.59
CA LEU A 119 -5.10 -2.34 16.66
C LEU A 119 -4.75 -1.83 18.07
N GLU A 120 -4.43 -0.54 18.22
CA GLU A 120 -4.25 0.13 19.54
C GLU A 120 -5.57 0.63 20.15
#